data_AF-A0A2N9M979-F1
#
_entry.id   AF-A0A2N9M979-F1
#
_cell.length_a   1.000
_cell.length_b   1.000
_cell.length_c   1.000
_cell.angle_alpha   90.00
_cell.angle_beta   90.00
_cell.angle_gamma   90.00
#
_symmetry.space_group_name_H-M   'P 1'
#
loop_
_entity.id
_entity.type
_entity.pdbx_description
1 polymer ?
#
loop_
_entity_poly.entity_id
_entity_poly.type
_entity_poly.pdbx_seq_one_letter_code
_entity_poly.pdbx_strand_id
1 'polypeptide(L)'
;MPGLAPKSHQLIQDEDLLSAYTAQASRVKSLEATVMARAKAGAEYKAQSEGSRPSPVMIEFHAPAFLRMTGVIPFSAQRVFDMSSDGRDFRLLIPDGKVMRFFVGPVDAPATSSNPRENLRPQPVIDALHWPAGKLRGGIGKGRCRDAVDN
;
A
#
# COMPACT_ATOMS: atom_id res chain seq x y z
N MET A 1 -19.74 -20.79 6.41
CA MET A 1 -18.66 -21.66 6.92
C MET A 1 -18.88 -21.86 8.41
N PRO A 2 -19.43 -23.00 8.87
CA PRO A 2 -19.48 -23.35 10.29
C PRO A 2 -18.09 -23.77 10.76
N GLY A 3 -17.63 -23.28 11.93
CA GLY A 3 -16.40 -23.79 12.57
C GLY A 3 -15.31 -22.79 12.97
N LEU A 4 -15.55 -21.48 12.94
CA LEU A 4 -14.58 -20.45 13.36
C LEU A 4 -14.89 -19.80 14.72
N ALA A 5 -15.82 -20.34 15.51
CA ALA A 5 -16.00 -19.85 16.87
C ALA A 5 -14.89 -20.42 17.76
N PRO A 6 -14.00 -19.59 18.34
CA PRO A 6 -12.99 -20.08 19.25
C PRO A 6 -13.69 -20.69 20.47
N LYS A 7 -13.34 -21.93 20.80
CA LYS A 7 -13.73 -22.52 22.09
C LYS A 7 -13.05 -21.68 23.17
N SER A 8 -13.85 -21.04 24.01
CA SER A 8 -13.38 -20.30 25.18
C SER A 8 -12.48 -21.22 26.03
N HIS A 9 -11.28 -20.73 26.36
CA HIS A 9 -10.21 -21.33 27.19
C HIS A 9 -8.95 -21.90 26.51
N GLN A 10 -8.69 -21.68 25.22
CA GLN A 10 -7.31 -21.85 24.72
C GLN A 10 -6.51 -20.56 24.98
N LEU A 11 -5.44 -20.66 25.77
CA LEU A 11 -4.38 -19.64 25.84
C LEU A 11 -3.71 -19.60 24.46
N ILE A 12 -4.21 -18.74 23.59
CA ILE A 12 -3.65 -18.52 22.26
C ILE A 12 -2.24 -17.97 22.45
N GLN A 13 -1.22 -18.70 21.99
CA GLN A 13 0.17 -18.23 22.04
C GLN A 13 0.45 -17.28 20.87
N ASP A 14 1.46 -16.44 21.02
CA ASP A 14 1.88 -15.49 19.97
C ASP A 14 2.26 -16.23 18.67
N GLU A 15 2.84 -17.43 18.79
CA GLU A 15 3.16 -18.31 17.67
C GLU A 15 1.92 -18.80 16.92
N ASP A 16 0.83 -19.10 17.64
CA ASP A 16 -0.43 -19.54 17.04
C ASP A 16 -1.07 -18.39 16.24
N LEU A 17 -1.03 -17.18 16.78
CA LEU A 17 -1.50 -15.97 16.09
C LEU A 17 -0.64 -15.67 14.86
N LEU A 18 0.68 -15.75 14.98
CA LEU A 18 1.58 -15.51 13.85
C LEU A 18 1.37 -16.56 12.74
N SER A 19 1.21 -17.83 13.11
CA SER A 19 0.94 -18.92 12.18
C SER A 19 -0.38 -18.70 11.44
N ALA A 20 -1.45 -18.36 12.18
CA ALA A 20 -2.75 -18.05 11.60
C ALA A 20 -2.70 -16.84 10.65
N TYR A 21 -2.03 -15.75 11.06
CA TYR A 21 -1.83 -14.58 10.20
C TYR A 21 -1.05 -14.93 8.94
N THR A 22 0.08 -15.63 9.07
CA THR A 22 0.95 -15.98 7.93
C THR A 22 0.21 -16.90 6.96
N ALA A 23 -0.59 -17.84 7.46
CA ALA A 23 -1.45 -18.69 6.65
C ALA A 23 -2.51 -17.87 5.88
N GLN A 24 -3.04 -16.78 6.45
CA GLN A 24 -3.97 -15.88 5.75
C GLN A 24 -3.24 -15.01 4.72
N ALA A 25 -2.17 -14.33 5.14
CA ALA A 25 -1.37 -13.44 4.28
C ALA A 25 -0.85 -14.17 3.04
N SER A 26 -0.36 -15.40 3.19
CA SER A 26 0.15 -16.20 2.07
C SER A 26 -0.88 -16.51 0.98
N ARG A 27 -2.19 -16.46 1.30
CA ARG A 27 -3.29 -16.70 0.35
C ARG A 27 -3.64 -15.48 -0.48
N VAL A 28 -3.31 -14.27 0.00
CA VAL A 28 -3.57 -13.03 -0.74
C VAL A 28 -2.45 -12.84 -1.75
N LYS A 29 -2.68 -13.32 -2.98
CA LYS A 29 -1.73 -13.19 -4.10
C LYS A 29 -2.09 -12.08 -5.07
N SER A 30 -3.37 -11.75 -5.16
CA SER A 30 -3.87 -10.74 -6.08
C SER A 30 -5.05 -9.98 -5.48
N LEU A 31 -5.22 -8.74 -5.93
CA LEU A 31 -6.34 -7.88 -5.56
C LEU A 31 -6.78 -7.10 -6.80
N GLU A 32 -8.08 -7.11 -7.06
CA GLU A 32 -8.72 -6.20 -7.99
C GLU A 32 -9.73 -5.37 -7.19
N ALA A 33 -9.60 -4.04 -7.24
CA ALA A 33 -10.44 -3.15 -6.45
C ALA A 33 -10.65 -1.81 -7.15
N THR A 34 -11.83 -1.24 -6.97
CA THR A 34 -12.08 0.18 -7.26
C THR A 34 -12.15 0.93 -5.93
N VAL A 35 -11.30 1.95 -5.77
CA VAL A 35 -11.18 2.72 -4.52
C VAL A 35 -11.31 4.21 -4.78
N MET A 36 -11.75 4.97 -3.78
CA MET A 36 -11.64 6.43 -3.81
C MET A 36 -10.30 6.83 -3.21
N ALA A 37 -9.35 7.22 -4.06
CA ALA A 37 -8.02 7.62 -3.65
C ALA A 37 -7.92 9.14 -3.51
N ARG A 38 -7.21 9.59 -2.47
CA ARG A 38 -6.78 10.99 -2.31
C ARG A 38 -5.27 10.99 -2.18
N ALA A 39 -4.59 11.69 -3.10
CA ALA A 39 -3.17 11.95 -2.93
C ALA A 39 -2.96 12.85 -1.71
N LYS A 40 -2.04 12.44 -0.83
CA LYS A 40 -1.52 13.27 0.25
C LYS A 40 -0.03 13.44 0.03
N ALA A 41 0.47 14.64 0.25
CA ALA A 41 1.88 14.97 0.20
C ALA A 41 2.67 14.14 1.22
N GLY A 42 3.41 13.13 0.75
CA GLY A 42 4.54 12.58 1.48
C GLY A 42 5.79 13.43 1.21
N ALA A 43 6.60 13.68 2.24
CA ALA A 43 7.83 14.46 2.10
C ALA A 43 8.78 13.86 1.04
N GLU A 44 8.74 12.54 0.88
CA GLU A 44 9.63 11.79 -0.02
C GLU A 44 9.39 12.02 -1.52
N TYR A 45 8.16 12.37 -1.94
CA TYR A 45 7.82 12.57 -3.36
C TYR A 45 7.52 14.02 -3.72
N LYS A 46 7.76 14.97 -2.79
CA LYS A 46 7.45 16.40 -2.93
C LYS A 46 6.05 16.64 -3.52
N ALA A 47 5.11 15.76 -3.20
CA ALA A 47 3.81 15.74 -3.83
C ALA A 47 2.91 16.79 -3.19
N GLN A 48 3.13 18.09 -3.43
CA GLN A 48 2.29 19.13 -2.83
C GLN A 48 0.84 18.94 -3.28
N SER A 49 -0.04 18.59 -2.33
CA SER A 49 -1.43 18.23 -2.61
C SER A 49 -2.37 18.88 -1.61
N GLU A 50 -2.22 20.18 -1.38
CA GLU A 50 -3.33 20.96 -0.82
C GLU A 50 -4.45 21.00 -1.88
N GLY A 51 -5.64 20.50 -1.53
CA GLY A 51 -6.83 20.56 -2.38
C GLY A 51 -7.12 19.37 -3.29
N SER A 52 -6.36 18.25 -3.22
CA SER A 52 -6.67 17.07 -4.05
C SER A 52 -8.02 16.44 -3.66
N ARG A 53 -9.00 16.48 -4.57
CA ARG A 53 -10.29 15.80 -4.40
C ARG A 53 -10.09 14.28 -4.48
N PRO A 54 -10.86 13.48 -3.70
CA PRO A 54 -10.90 12.04 -3.90
C PRO A 54 -11.29 11.71 -5.34
N SER A 55 -10.57 10.80 -5.98
CA SER A 55 -10.84 10.35 -7.34
C SER A 55 -10.97 8.82 -7.35
N PRO A 56 -11.88 8.25 -8.17
CA PRO A 56 -11.94 6.81 -8.33
C PRO A 56 -10.67 6.30 -9.02
N VAL A 57 -10.09 5.25 -8.45
CA VAL A 57 -8.92 4.55 -8.97
C VAL A 57 -9.22 3.07 -9.02
N MET A 58 -9.00 2.48 -10.19
CA MET A 58 -9.00 1.03 -10.35
C MET A 58 -7.59 0.50 -10.08
N ILE A 59 -7.48 -0.51 -9.24
CA ILE A 59 -6.24 -1.14 -8.80
C ILE A 59 -6.29 -2.62 -9.17
N GLU A 60 -5.25 -3.06 -9.87
CA GLU A 60 -4.95 -4.47 -10.13
C GLU A 60 -3.57 -4.75 -9.54
N PHE A 61 -3.50 -5.60 -8.53
CA PHE A 61 -2.26 -5.96 -7.86
C PHE A 61 -2.05 -7.47 -7.94
N HIS A 62 -0.80 -7.88 -8.18
CA HIS A 62 -0.35 -9.24 -8.06
C HIS A 62 1.03 -9.26 -7.36
N ALA A 63 1.10 -9.97 -6.24
CA ALA A 63 2.32 -10.10 -5.46
C ALA A 63 3.46 -10.72 -6.31
N PRO A 64 4.72 -10.31 -6.12
CA PRO A 64 5.17 -9.39 -5.07
C PRO A 64 5.04 -7.91 -5.43
N ALA A 65 5.01 -7.53 -6.71
CA ALA A 65 5.21 -6.14 -7.11
C ALA A 65 4.56 -5.74 -8.45
N PHE A 66 3.75 -6.62 -9.04
CA PHE A 66 2.98 -6.28 -10.22
C PHE A 66 1.80 -5.42 -9.79
N LEU A 67 1.70 -4.23 -10.37
CA LEU A 67 0.66 -3.28 -10.04
C LEU A 67 0.23 -2.57 -11.32
N ARG A 68 -1.08 -2.34 -11.45
CA ARG A 68 -1.66 -1.36 -12.35
C ARG A 68 -2.66 -0.50 -11.61
N MET A 69 -2.60 0.80 -11.84
CA MET A 69 -3.51 1.79 -11.28
C MET A 69 -3.99 2.73 -12.36
N THR A 70 -5.30 2.84 -12.52
CA THR A 70 -5.90 3.80 -13.46
C THR A 70 -6.79 4.77 -12.71
N GLY A 71 -6.40 6.04 -12.69
CA GLY A 71 -7.24 7.13 -12.18
C GLY A 71 -8.17 7.62 -13.28
N VAL A 72 -9.47 7.66 -13.01
CA VAL A 72 -10.48 8.13 -13.97
C VAL A 72 -11.22 9.34 -13.42
N ILE A 73 -11.64 10.26 -14.30
CA ILE A 73 -12.57 11.32 -13.92
C ILE A 73 -13.99 10.74 -14.05
N PRO A 74 -14.82 10.77 -12.98
CA PRO A 74 -16.19 10.30 -13.04
C PRO A 74 -16.95 10.91 -14.23
N PHE A 75 -17.72 10.08 -14.93
CA PHE A 75 -18.58 10.48 -16.06
C PHE A 75 -17.82 11.07 -17.26
N SER A 76 -16.51 10.90 -17.34
CA SER A 76 -15.72 11.21 -18.53
C SER A 76 -14.98 9.97 -19.02
N ALA A 77 -14.65 9.93 -20.30
CA ALA A 77 -13.72 8.94 -20.86
C ALA A 77 -12.24 9.27 -20.56
N GLN A 78 -11.95 10.31 -19.78
CA GLN A 78 -10.59 10.81 -19.57
C GLN A 78 -9.92 10.14 -18.35
N ARG A 79 -8.68 9.69 -18.57
CA ARG A 79 -7.79 9.20 -17.52
C ARG A 79 -7.04 10.38 -16.90
N VAL A 80 -7.00 10.43 -15.58
CA VAL A 80 -6.17 11.37 -14.82
C VAL A 80 -4.73 10.88 -14.77
N PHE A 81 -4.54 9.56 -14.70
CA PHE A 81 -3.27 8.87 -14.85
C PHE A 81 -3.49 7.37 -15.14
N ASP A 82 -2.49 6.72 -15.75
CA ASP A 82 -2.37 5.26 -15.82
C ASP A 82 -0.93 4.91 -15.39
N MET A 83 -0.79 4.12 -14.34
CA MET A 83 0.50 3.74 -13.77
C MET A 83 0.59 2.23 -13.70
N SER A 84 1.74 1.67 -14.06
CA SER A 84 2.02 0.26 -13.88
C SER A 84 3.44 0.01 -13.36
N SER A 85 3.64 -1.17 -12.77
CA SER A 85 4.90 -1.66 -12.24
C SER A 85 5.03 -3.16 -12.53
N ASP A 86 6.23 -3.59 -12.90
CA ASP A 86 6.61 -5.01 -12.94
C ASP A 86 7.52 -5.42 -11.76
N GLY A 87 7.76 -4.48 -10.83
CA GLY A 87 8.63 -4.65 -9.67
C GLY A 87 10.08 -4.26 -9.89
N ARG A 88 10.49 -3.98 -11.14
CA ARG A 88 11.79 -3.39 -11.47
C ARG A 88 11.62 -1.98 -11.99
N ASP A 89 10.78 -1.84 -13.00
CA ASP A 89 10.49 -0.58 -13.67
C ASP A 89 9.02 -0.21 -13.48
N PHE A 90 8.75 1.08 -13.41
CA PHE A 90 7.42 1.65 -13.47
C PHE A 90 7.20 2.35 -14.81
N ARG A 91 5.93 2.42 -15.19
CA ARG A 91 5.45 3.19 -16.33
C ARG A 91 4.36 4.11 -15.83
N LEU A 92 4.40 5.37 -16.23
CA LEU A 92 3.41 6.38 -15.83
C LEU A 92 2.99 7.19 -17.05
N LEU A 93 1.70 7.19 -17.33
CA LEU A 93 1.06 8.01 -18.35
C LEU A 93 0.19 9.06 -17.67
N ILE A 94 0.50 10.34 -17.86
CA ILE A 94 -0.27 11.45 -17.31
C ILE A 94 -0.56 12.52 -18.38
N PRO A 95 -1.69 13.24 -18.27
CA PRO A 95 -1.91 14.44 -19.06
C PRO A 95 -0.97 15.58 -18.66
N ASP A 96 -0.30 16.18 -19.65
CA ASP A 96 0.47 17.42 -19.51
C ASP A 96 -0.07 18.48 -20.49
N GLY A 97 -1.03 19.28 -19.99
CA GLY A 97 -1.79 20.20 -20.82
C GLY A 97 -2.63 19.45 -21.87
N LYS A 98 -2.30 19.64 -23.16
CA LYS A 98 -3.01 19.01 -24.29
C LYS A 98 -2.35 17.73 -24.80
N VAL A 99 -1.18 17.39 -24.28
CA VAL A 99 -0.42 16.20 -24.70
C VAL A 99 -0.35 15.20 -23.56
N MET A 100 -0.14 13.94 -23.89
CA MET A 100 0.13 12.90 -22.89
C MET A 100 1.64 12.73 -22.75
N ARG A 101 2.12 12.60 -21.50
CA ARG A 101 3.52 12.28 -21.22
C ARG A 101 3.63 10.88 -20.64
N PHE A 102 4.60 10.14 -21.16
CA PHE A 102 4.90 8.78 -20.76
C PHE A 102 6.28 8.74 -20.10
N PHE A 103 6.32 8.27 -18.86
CA PHE A 103 7.53 8.14 -18.06
C PHE A 103 7.83 6.66 -17.86
N VAL A 104 9.10 6.29 -17.95
CA VAL A 104 9.61 4.97 -17.62
C VAL A 104 10.83 5.14 -16.74
N GLY A 105 10.95 4.34 -15.68
CA GLY A 105 12.14 4.33 -14.86
C GLY A 105 12.08 3.28 -13.76
N PRO A 106 13.14 3.14 -12.97
CA PRO A 106 13.19 2.21 -11.84
C PRO A 106 12.13 2.55 -10.78
N VAL A 107 11.55 1.54 -10.13
CA VAL A 107 10.52 1.72 -9.09
C VAL A 107 11.00 2.52 -7.87
N ASP A 108 12.30 2.51 -7.61
CA ASP A 108 13.00 3.20 -6.51
C ASP A 108 13.59 4.56 -6.92
N ALA A 109 13.37 5.00 -8.16
CA ALA A 109 13.92 6.26 -8.64
C ALA A 109 13.37 7.47 -7.86
N PRO A 110 14.24 8.41 -7.46
CA PRO A 110 13.84 9.58 -6.68
C PRO A 110 12.86 10.48 -7.45
N ALA A 111 12.08 11.27 -6.71
CA ALA A 111 11.26 12.34 -7.27
C ALA A 111 12.13 13.54 -7.66
N THR A 112 12.31 13.75 -8.96
CA THR A 112 13.16 14.84 -9.51
C THR A 112 12.35 15.95 -10.17
N SER A 113 11.08 15.73 -10.51
CA SER A 113 10.27 16.74 -11.21
C SER A 113 9.75 17.80 -10.25
N SER A 114 9.67 19.04 -10.72
CA SER A 114 8.96 20.12 -10.03
C SER A 114 7.44 19.97 -10.09
N ASN A 115 6.92 19.17 -11.03
CA ASN A 115 5.51 18.84 -11.15
C ASN A 115 5.17 17.61 -10.28
N PRO A 116 4.35 17.76 -9.22
CA PRO A 116 3.99 16.66 -8.31
C PRO A 116 3.41 15.42 -8.99
N ARG A 117 2.67 15.58 -10.09
CA ARG A 117 2.01 14.47 -10.80
C ARG A 117 3.00 13.56 -11.53
N GLU A 118 4.17 14.09 -11.89
CA GLU A 118 5.26 13.33 -12.53
C GLU A 118 6.06 12.49 -11.50
N ASN A 119 5.91 12.82 -10.21
CA ASN A 119 6.57 12.14 -9.10
C ASN A 119 5.74 11.00 -8.51
N LEU A 120 4.59 10.65 -9.10
CA LEU A 120 3.84 9.46 -8.69
C LEU A 120 4.72 8.22 -8.82
N ARG A 121 4.70 7.36 -7.79
CA ARG A 121 5.46 6.12 -7.75
C ARG A 121 4.56 4.96 -7.28
N PRO A 122 4.79 3.75 -7.78
CA PRO A 122 4.01 2.58 -7.40
C PRO A 122 4.39 2.04 -6.01
N GLN A 123 5.64 2.26 -5.56
CA GLN A 123 6.19 1.60 -4.38
C GLN A 123 5.35 1.76 -3.09
N PRO A 124 4.87 2.97 -2.72
CA PRO A 124 4.05 3.11 -1.51
C PRO A 124 2.73 2.33 -1.56
N VAL A 125 2.17 2.14 -2.76
CA VAL A 125 0.94 1.37 -2.96
C VAL A 125 1.25 -0.12 -2.93
N ILE A 126 2.34 -0.55 -3.57
CA ILE A 126 2.81 -1.94 -3.52
C ILE A 126 3.04 -2.35 -2.06
N ASP A 127 3.74 -1.53 -1.28
CA ASP A 127 4.04 -1.81 0.13
C ASP A 127 2.77 -1.90 0.99
N ALA A 128 1.75 -1.09 0.70
CA ALA A 128 0.48 -1.12 1.41
C ALA A 128 -0.40 -2.34 1.04
N LEU A 129 -0.30 -2.83 -0.20
CA LEU A 129 -1.09 -3.97 -0.70
C LEU A 129 -0.40 -5.32 -0.49
N HIS A 130 0.92 -5.33 -0.30
CA HIS A 130 1.68 -6.53 -0.05
C HIS A 130 1.50 -6.99 1.40
N TRP A 131 1.10 -8.24 1.59
CA TRP A 131 0.92 -8.86 2.91
C TRP A 131 2.11 -9.80 3.19
N PRO A 132 3.21 -9.30 3.80
CA PRO A 132 4.37 -10.12 4.07
C PRO A 132 4.09 -11.12 5.18
N ALA A 133 4.88 -12.21 5.23
CA ALA A 133 4.90 -13.08 6.40
C ALA A 133 5.30 -12.27 7.63
N GLY A 134 4.53 -12.41 8.72
CA GLY A 134 4.82 -11.72 9.97
C GLY A 134 6.09 -12.26 10.62
N LYS A 135 6.65 -11.49 11.56
CA LYS A 135 7.74 -11.94 12.44
C LYS A 135 7.39 -11.53 13.86
N LEU A 136 7.52 -12.45 14.82
CA LEU A 136 7.46 -12.08 16.22
C LEU A 136 8.64 -11.17 16.53
N ARG A 137 8.38 -10.00 17.11
CA ARG A 137 9.45 -9.20 17.70
C ARG A 137 9.88 -9.93 18.97
N GLY A 138 11.14 -10.37 19.02
CA GLY A 138 11.74 -10.94 20.22
C GLY A 138 11.46 -10.02 21.41
N GLY A 139 11.00 -10.62 22.51
CA GLY A 139 10.30 -9.94 23.61
C GLY A 139 10.90 -8.59 24.01
N ILE A 140 10.02 -7.61 24.21
CA ILE A 140 10.31 -6.44 25.04
C ILE A 140 10.79 -7.00 26.38
N GLY A 141 12.08 -6.83 26.68
CA GLY A 141 12.65 -7.29 27.95
C GLY A 141 11.78 -6.79 29.10
N LYS A 142 11.43 -7.71 30.01
CA LYS A 142 10.68 -7.47 31.25
C LYS A 142 10.83 -6.02 31.73
N GLY A 143 9.81 -5.20 31.44
CA GLY A 143 9.58 -3.99 32.22
C GLY A 143 9.34 -4.45 33.64
N ARG A 144 10.34 -4.26 34.51
CA ARG A 144 10.18 -4.42 35.95
C ARG A 144 8.98 -3.57 36.35
N CYS A 145 7.86 -4.19 36.70
CA CYS A 145 6.94 -3.60 37.66
C CYS A 145 7.81 -3.27 38.87
N ARG A 146 8.08 -1.98 39.09
CA ARG A 146 8.60 -1.54 40.37
C ARG A 146 7.49 -1.79 41.36
N ASP A 147 7.76 -2.66 42.32
CA ASP A 147 6.99 -2.76 43.54
C ASP A 147 6.87 -1.34 44.11
N ALA A 148 5.64 -0.82 44.12
CA ALA A 148 5.32 0.34 44.93
C ALA A 148 5.36 -0.15 46.37
N VAL A 149 6.48 0.13 47.03
CA VAL A 149 6.67 -0.01 48.46
C VAL A 149 5.71 0.96 49.15
N ASP A 150 4.86 0.41 50.01
CA ASP A 150 4.13 1.10 51.06
C ASP A 150 5.05 2.06 51.83
N ASN A 151 4.67 3.33 51.91
CA ASN A 151 4.89 4.17 53.09
C ASN A 151 3.94 5.38 53.11
#